data_AF-A0A1V9K0M6-F1
#
_entry.id   AF-A0A1V9K0M6-F1
#
_cell.length_a   1.000
_cell.length_b   1.000
_cell.length_c   1.000
_cell.angle_alpha   90.00
_cell.angle_beta   90.00
_cell.angle_gamma   90.00
#
_symmetry.space_group_name_H-M   'P 1'
#
loop_
_entity.id
_entity.type
_entity.pdbx_description
1 polymer ?
#
loop_
_entity_poly.entity_id
_entity_poly.type
_entity_poly.pdbx_seq_one_letter_code
_entity_poly.pdbx_strand_id
1 'polypeptide(L)'
;MGGTKAYPYGSTTAVRGHVLAALGVLKLATADQMHRLMAPGHKDNKGFRNAALDLARHGLVVSEGSSRDGHKIWHLTPVGLDAAAEVLGRPVGEMGGIARGAARSGAPHAMAVNETIIAITRTPATATRPVPRQQTSPAPATATAGPVPPADASPGIGWVGSWSTEVPLAAPSSRSGRAGVRADAVLTAPEAGLPVLFVEVDNCTEPPETLETKFERYLRYFRLTTKSSVGGEMPLWRTHYRPSHRDGHPPLVFVFNPGTRIGPQALKNRMTTVLKGTRQVWSGNYQADRGYGIPVPERDGYYDFSDAIPVLFTTLDRLQAGGPHASVWWRCGHRQWETLPDALDNPADHRAWQARDTARRARRDEELAQRERERERAEEERWATEPPEPEAAREVVSCERCGLPTTCPVGQDDASVAAPEDGWLCPACSAASADVYQQSTLRQVLFGKRRRGK
;
A
#
# COMPACT_ATOMS: atom_id res chain seq x y z
N MET A 1 -13.77 -49.58 -14.14
CA MET A 1 -14.52 -48.34 -14.37
C MET A 1 -15.62 -48.69 -15.36
N GLY A 2 -16.76 -49.18 -14.85
CA GLY A 2 -17.95 -49.45 -15.64
C GLY A 2 -18.88 -48.25 -15.53
N GLY A 3 -19.32 -47.69 -16.65
CA GLY A 3 -20.37 -46.68 -16.65
C GLY A 3 -21.70 -47.24 -16.16
N THR A 4 -22.59 -46.37 -15.71
CA THR A 4 -23.99 -46.74 -15.42
C THR A 4 -24.85 -46.52 -16.66
N LYS A 5 -26.09 -47.03 -16.65
CA LYS A 5 -27.05 -46.74 -17.73
C LYS A 5 -27.27 -45.23 -17.92
N ALA A 6 -27.25 -44.47 -16.82
CA ALA A 6 -27.40 -43.01 -16.83
C ALA A 6 -26.12 -42.26 -17.22
N TYR A 7 -24.94 -42.82 -16.90
CA TYR A 7 -23.62 -42.23 -17.13
C TYR A 7 -22.68 -43.28 -17.74
N PRO A 8 -22.83 -43.59 -19.04
CA PRO A 8 -22.10 -44.67 -19.71
C PRO A 8 -20.59 -44.45 -19.79
N TYR A 9 -20.13 -43.19 -19.75
CA TYR A 9 -18.70 -42.87 -19.80
C TYR A 9 -18.05 -42.93 -18.42
N GLY A 10 -18.82 -43.28 -17.38
CA GLY A 10 -18.32 -43.54 -16.03
C GLY A 10 -17.80 -42.29 -15.32
N SER A 11 -18.31 -41.11 -15.66
CA SER A 11 -17.99 -39.90 -14.89
C SER A 11 -18.56 -39.96 -13.48
N THR A 12 -17.88 -39.31 -12.53
CA THR A 12 -18.38 -39.15 -11.16
C THR A 12 -19.15 -37.84 -11.02
N THR A 13 -20.02 -37.77 -10.00
CA THR A 13 -20.78 -36.54 -9.69
C THR A 13 -19.85 -35.35 -9.47
N ALA A 14 -18.74 -35.56 -8.75
CA ALA A 14 -17.75 -34.52 -8.50
C ALA A 14 -17.15 -33.93 -9.79
N VAL A 15 -16.71 -34.78 -10.74
CA VAL A 15 -16.11 -34.29 -11.99
C VAL A 15 -17.14 -33.63 -12.90
N ARG A 16 -18.40 -34.09 -12.89
CA ARG A 16 -19.49 -33.39 -13.59
C ARG A 16 -19.75 -32.01 -12.99
N GLY A 17 -19.76 -31.89 -11.66
CA GLY A 17 -19.84 -30.60 -10.97
C GLY A 17 -18.68 -29.68 -11.35
N HIS A 18 -17.44 -30.19 -11.42
CA HIS A 18 -16.29 -29.41 -11.85
C HIS A 18 -16.42 -28.88 -13.30
N VAL A 19 -16.93 -29.69 -14.22
CA VAL A 19 -17.19 -29.25 -15.61
C VAL A 19 -18.23 -28.13 -15.65
N LEU A 20 -19.32 -28.27 -14.91
CA LEU A 20 -20.36 -27.23 -14.84
C LEU A 20 -19.83 -25.93 -14.23
N ALA A 21 -19.09 -26.01 -13.12
CA ALA A 21 -18.47 -24.85 -12.48
C ALA A 21 -17.50 -24.13 -13.42
N ALA A 22 -16.59 -24.88 -14.07
CA ALA A 22 -15.62 -24.31 -14.98
C ALA A 22 -16.28 -23.62 -16.18
N LEU A 23 -17.24 -24.27 -16.85
CA LEU A 23 -17.93 -23.67 -17.99
C LEU A 23 -18.87 -22.54 -17.59
N GLY A 24 -19.39 -22.56 -16.36
CA GLY A 24 -20.21 -21.49 -15.80
C GLY A 24 -19.44 -20.17 -15.65
N VAL A 25 -18.12 -20.26 -15.52
CA VAL A 25 -17.20 -19.12 -15.49
C VAL A 25 -16.60 -18.87 -16.87
N LEU A 26 -15.92 -19.85 -17.48
CA LEU A 26 -15.13 -19.70 -18.69
C LEU A 26 -15.94 -19.56 -19.99
N LYS A 27 -17.23 -19.94 -19.95
CA LYS A 27 -18.17 -20.01 -21.10
C LYS A 27 -17.85 -21.04 -22.16
N LEU A 28 -16.59 -21.16 -22.55
CA LEU A 28 -16.06 -22.10 -23.53
C LEU A 28 -14.76 -22.65 -22.97
N ALA A 29 -14.57 -23.96 -22.96
CA ALA A 29 -13.28 -24.53 -22.57
C ALA A 29 -13.03 -25.91 -23.18
N THR A 30 -11.76 -26.28 -23.30
CA THR A 30 -11.37 -27.66 -23.57
C THR A 30 -11.42 -28.49 -22.27
N ALA A 31 -11.51 -29.81 -22.40
CA ALA A 31 -11.43 -30.70 -21.23
C ALA A 31 -10.09 -30.58 -20.47
N ASP A 32 -9.02 -30.21 -21.18
CA ASP A 32 -7.70 -29.96 -20.61
C ASP A 32 -7.69 -28.69 -19.73
N GLN A 33 -8.26 -27.59 -20.24
CA GLN A 33 -8.39 -26.35 -19.47
C GLN A 33 -9.25 -26.53 -18.22
N MET A 34 -10.38 -27.23 -18.34
CA MET A 34 -11.23 -27.55 -17.19
C MET A 34 -10.50 -28.41 -16.15
N HIS A 35 -9.69 -29.37 -16.61
CA HIS A 35 -8.87 -30.23 -15.74
C HIS A 35 -7.81 -29.42 -14.99
N ARG A 36 -7.02 -28.61 -15.70
CA ARG A 36 -5.97 -27.77 -15.10
C ARG A 36 -6.53 -26.73 -14.13
N LEU A 37 -7.72 -26.18 -14.40
CA LEU A 37 -8.38 -25.23 -13.52
C LEU A 37 -8.96 -25.89 -12.26
N MET A 38 -9.59 -27.06 -12.39
CA MET A 38 -10.41 -27.62 -11.31
C MET A 38 -9.72 -28.73 -10.51
N ALA A 39 -8.89 -29.53 -11.14
CA ALA A 39 -8.27 -30.69 -10.51
C ALA A 39 -6.92 -31.06 -11.14
N PRO A 40 -5.92 -30.15 -11.12
CA PRO A 40 -4.63 -30.38 -11.78
C PRO A 40 -3.86 -31.58 -11.21
N GLY A 41 -4.16 -32.03 -9.98
CA GLY A 41 -3.59 -33.24 -9.38
C GLY A 41 -4.10 -34.57 -9.96
N HIS A 42 -5.14 -34.56 -10.81
CA HIS A 42 -5.55 -35.76 -11.53
C HIS A 42 -4.53 -36.11 -12.62
N LYS A 43 -4.24 -37.41 -12.78
CA LYS A 43 -3.25 -37.93 -13.74
C LYS A 43 -3.44 -37.42 -15.17
N ASP A 44 -4.67 -37.33 -15.63
CA ASP A 44 -5.01 -36.89 -16.98
C ASP A 44 -6.41 -36.24 -17.04
N ASN A 45 -6.73 -35.63 -18.17
CA ASN A 45 -8.03 -35.00 -18.42
C ASN A 45 -9.14 -35.98 -18.87
N LYS A 46 -8.91 -37.30 -18.85
CA LYS A 46 -9.90 -38.29 -19.33
C LYS A 46 -11.20 -38.21 -18.53
N GLY A 47 -11.11 -37.99 -17.22
CA GLY A 47 -12.28 -37.81 -16.36
C GLY A 47 -13.16 -36.65 -16.83
N PHE A 48 -12.55 -35.52 -17.21
CA PHE A 48 -13.26 -34.33 -17.70
C PHE A 48 -13.85 -34.55 -19.09
N ARG A 49 -13.13 -35.24 -20.00
CA ARG A 49 -13.67 -35.64 -21.30
C ARG A 49 -14.90 -36.52 -21.16
N ASN A 50 -14.83 -37.53 -20.28
CA ASN A 50 -15.95 -38.44 -20.02
C ASN A 50 -17.13 -37.71 -19.37
N ALA A 51 -16.87 -36.81 -18.41
CA ALA A 51 -17.89 -36.00 -17.78
C ALA A 51 -18.60 -35.07 -18.78
N ALA A 52 -17.87 -34.44 -19.69
CA ALA A 52 -18.48 -33.62 -20.73
C ALA A 52 -19.36 -34.45 -21.69
N LEU A 53 -18.93 -35.67 -22.07
CA LEU A 53 -19.75 -36.59 -22.89
C LEU A 53 -21.01 -37.05 -22.16
N ASP A 54 -20.90 -37.39 -20.87
CA ASP A 54 -22.03 -37.77 -20.04
C ASP A 54 -23.01 -36.58 -19.89
N LEU A 55 -22.52 -35.38 -19.56
CA LEU A 55 -23.35 -34.17 -19.46
C LEU A 55 -24.02 -33.79 -20.80
N ALA A 56 -23.35 -34.06 -21.92
CA ALA A 56 -23.92 -33.82 -23.25
C ALA A 56 -25.10 -34.73 -23.56
N ARG A 57 -25.08 -35.99 -23.09
CA ARG A 57 -26.24 -36.90 -23.18
C ARG A 57 -27.45 -36.38 -22.42
N HIS A 58 -27.23 -35.63 -21.35
CA HIS A 58 -28.28 -34.98 -20.56
C HIS A 58 -28.63 -33.57 -21.07
N GLY A 59 -28.07 -33.15 -22.20
CA GLY A 59 -28.36 -31.85 -22.82
C GLY A 59 -27.83 -30.65 -22.03
N LEU A 60 -26.91 -30.84 -21.08
CA LEU A 60 -26.37 -29.76 -20.24
C LEU A 60 -25.17 -29.05 -20.89
N VAL A 61 -24.38 -29.77 -21.68
CA VAL A 61 -23.26 -29.21 -22.44
C VAL A 61 -23.33 -29.62 -23.90
N VAL A 62 -22.71 -28.83 -24.76
CA VAL A 62 -22.56 -29.17 -26.18
C VAL A 62 -21.18 -28.77 -26.68
N SER A 63 -20.70 -29.47 -27.71
CA SER A 63 -19.45 -29.18 -28.40
C SER A 63 -19.76 -28.77 -29.83
N GLU A 64 -19.48 -27.51 -30.18
CA GLU A 64 -19.75 -26.95 -31.52
C GLU A 64 -18.49 -26.77 -32.38
N GLY A 65 -17.32 -27.08 -31.84
CA GLY A 65 -16.06 -26.98 -32.57
C GLY A 65 -14.89 -27.56 -31.81
N SER A 66 -13.69 -27.34 -32.34
CA SER A 66 -12.43 -27.77 -31.74
C SER A 66 -11.43 -26.62 -31.72
N SER A 67 -10.51 -26.64 -30.75
CA SER A 67 -9.37 -25.73 -30.68
C SER A 67 -8.44 -25.96 -31.86
N ARG A 68 -7.45 -25.07 -32.02
CA ARG A 68 -6.40 -25.22 -33.03
C ARG A 68 -5.64 -26.55 -32.93
N ASP A 69 -5.51 -27.07 -31.71
CA ASP A 69 -4.84 -28.33 -31.42
C ASP A 69 -5.76 -29.56 -31.56
N GLY A 70 -6.98 -29.37 -32.07
CA GLY A 70 -7.94 -30.45 -32.33
C GLY A 70 -8.71 -30.91 -31.08
N HIS A 71 -8.63 -30.20 -29.97
CA HIS A 71 -9.39 -30.54 -28.76
C HIS A 71 -10.81 -29.97 -28.82
N LYS A 72 -11.81 -30.81 -28.52
CA LYS A 72 -13.22 -30.37 -28.45
C LYS A 72 -13.39 -29.19 -27.47
N ILE A 73 -14.11 -28.17 -27.92
CA ILE A 73 -14.49 -27.01 -27.11
C ILE A 73 -15.95 -27.20 -26.67
N TRP A 74 -16.15 -27.17 -25.35
CA TRP A 74 -17.44 -27.37 -24.71
C TRP A 74 -18.00 -26.04 -24.20
N HIS A 75 -19.32 -25.90 -24.22
CA HIS A 75 -20.05 -24.82 -23.54
C HIS A 75 -21.38 -25.32 -22.98
N LEU A 76 -21.99 -24.52 -22.11
CA LEU A 76 -23.28 -24.83 -21.47
C LEU A 76 -24.45 -24.53 -22.42
N THR A 77 -25.46 -25.39 -22.36
CA THR A 77 -26.81 -25.06 -22.85
C THR A 77 -27.54 -24.18 -21.83
N PRO A 78 -28.73 -23.61 -22.13
CA PRO A 78 -29.52 -22.89 -21.13
C PRO A 78 -29.77 -23.71 -19.85
N VAL A 79 -30.17 -24.97 -19.99
CA VAL A 79 -30.39 -25.90 -18.85
C VAL A 79 -29.07 -26.19 -18.12
N GLY A 80 -27.97 -26.31 -18.85
CA GLY A 80 -26.64 -26.45 -18.25
C GLY A 80 -26.21 -25.22 -17.45
N LEU A 81 -26.63 -24.03 -17.87
CA LEU A 81 -26.35 -22.77 -17.19
C LEU A 81 -27.10 -22.69 -15.85
N ASP A 82 -28.35 -23.15 -15.81
CA ASP A 82 -29.11 -23.29 -14.56
C ASP A 82 -28.42 -24.28 -13.61
N ALA A 83 -28.00 -25.45 -14.12
CA ALA A 83 -27.26 -26.44 -13.32
C ALA A 83 -25.91 -25.90 -12.80
N ALA A 84 -25.21 -25.09 -13.60
CA ALA A 84 -23.96 -24.46 -13.19
C ALA A 84 -24.18 -23.35 -12.15
N ALA A 85 -25.31 -22.63 -12.21
CA ALA A 85 -25.71 -21.65 -11.21
C ALA A 85 -25.90 -22.29 -9.83
N GLU A 86 -26.54 -23.48 -9.78
CA GLU A 86 -26.66 -24.26 -8.55
C GLU A 86 -25.29 -24.68 -7.99
N VAL A 87 -24.40 -25.19 -8.86
CA VAL A 87 -23.06 -25.63 -8.44
C VAL A 87 -22.19 -24.47 -7.93
N LEU A 88 -22.29 -23.30 -8.55
CA LEU A 88 -21.51 -22.11 -8.17
C LEU A 88 -22.16 -21.29 -7.05
N GLY A 89 -23.43 -21.55 -6.72
CA GLY A 89 -24.19 -20.78 -5.74
C GLY A 89 -24.42 -19.32 -6.15
N ARG A 90 -24.53 -19.03 -7.45
CA ARG A 90 -24.74 -17.66 -7.98
C ARG A 90 -25.76 -17.63 -9.13
N PRO A 91 -26.54 -16.56 -9.29
CA PRO A 91 -27.61 -16.50 -10.28
C PRO A 91 -27.06 -16.46 -11.71
N VAL A 92 -27.84 -17.01 -12.64
CA VAL A 92 -27.53 -17.05 -14.09
C VAL A 92 -27.20 -15.66 -14.66
N GLY A 93 -27.89 -14.61 -14.18
CA GLY A 93 -27.65 -13.23 -14.62
C GLY A 93 -26.24 -12.72 -14.35
N GLU A 94 -25.58 -13.20 -13.29
CA GLU A 94 -24.19 -12.83 -12.95
C GLU A 94 -23.17 -13.65 -13.73
N MET A 95 -23.58 -14.82 -14.23
CA MET A 95 -22.70 -15.66 -15.03
C MET A 95 -22.55 -15.08 -16.43
N GLY A 96 -23.56 -14.39 -16.98
CA GLY A 96 -23.55 -13.87 -18.35
C GLY A 96 -24.05 -14.88 -19.39
N GLY A 97 -24.00 -14.51 -20.67
CA GLY A 97 -24.63 -15.25 -21.76
C GLY A 97 -24.00 -16.61 -22.10
N ILE A 98 -24.65 -17.31 -23.04
CA ILE A 98 -24.13 -18.53 -23.68
C ILE A 98 -23.27 -18.16 -24.90
N ALA A 99 -22.10 -18.77 -25.04
CA ALA A 99 -21.16 -18.48 -26.13
C ALA A 99 -21.46 -19.31 -27.40
N ARG A 100 -22.72 -19.28 -27.85
CA ARG A 100 -23.20 -20.05 -29.01
C ARG A 100 -22.45 -19.65 -30.28
N GLY A 101 -21.98 -20.62 -31.05
CA GLY A 101 -21.31 -20.41 -32.35
C GLY A 101 -19.84 -20.00 -32.26
N ALA A 102 -19.38 -19.43 -31.16
CA ALA A 102 -17.99 -18.98 -30.99
C ALA A 102 -16.97 -20.14 -31.05
N ALA A 103 -17.36 -21.35 -30.62
CA ALA A 103 -16.51 -22.54 -30.70
C ALA A 103 -16.15 -22.95 -32.15
N ARG A 104 -16.94 -22.56 -33.16
CA ARG A 104 -16.76 -23.01 -34.56
C ARG A 104 -15.46 -22.50 -35.19
N SER A 105 -14.95 -21.36 -34.73
CA SER A 105 -13.67 -20.77 -35.18
C SER A 105 -12.50 -21.12 -34.25
N GLY A 106 -12.71 -22.01 -33.28
CA GLY A 106 -11.72 -22.36 -32.26
C GLY A 106 -11.55 -21.35 -31.13
N ALA A 107 -12.26 -20.22 -31.18
CA ALA A 107 -12.31 -19.18 -30.13
C ALA A 107 -10.94 -18.77 -29.54
N PRO A 108 -9.92 -18.40 -30.35
CA PRO A 108 -8.54 -18.23 -29.89
C PRO A 108 -8.36 -17.18 -28.79
N HIS A 109 -9.18 -16.13 -28.77
CA HIS A 109 -9.17 -15.13 -27.69
C HIS A 109 -9.74 -15.68 -26.38
N ALA A 110 -10.92 -16.32 -26.40
CA ALA A 110 -11.46 -16.97 -25.21
C ALA A 110 -10.52 -18.04 -24.64
N MET A 111 -9.83 -18.80 -25.50
CA MET A 111 -8.81 -19.76 -25.04
C MET A 111 -7.65 -19.06 -24.31
N ALA A 112 -7.20 -17.90 -24.79
CA ALA A 112 -6.15 -17.12 -24.12
C ALA A 112 -6.62 -16.52 -22.78
N VAL A 113 -7.88 -16.08 -22.70
CA VAL A 113 -8.52 -15.65 -21.45
C VAL A 113 -8.55 -16.81 -20.44
N ASN A 114 -8.95 -18.01 -20.87
CA ASN A 114 -8.93 -19.20 -20.01
C ASN A 114 -7.53 -19.53 -19.51
N GLU A 115 -6.52 -19.49 -20.38
CA GLU A 115 -5.13 -19.73 -19.97
C GLU A 115 -4.64 -18.69 -18.96
N THR A 116 -5.07 -17.43 -19.10
CA THR A 116 -4.78 -16.35 -18.15
C THR A 116 -5.40 -16.65 -16.78
N ILE A 117 -6.68 -17.05 -16.76
CA ILE A 117 -7.39 -17.43 -15.53
C ILE A 117 -6.70 -18.62 -14.86
N ILE A 118 -6.32 -19.66 -15.62
CA ILE A 118 -5.60 -20.83 -15.10
C ILE A 118 -4.24 -20.41 -14.51
N ALA A 119 -3.49 -19.56 -15.23
CA ALA A 119 -2.16 -19.13 -14.83
C ALA A 119 -2.16 -18.22 -13.58
N ILE A 120 -3.24 -17.47 -13.35
CA ILE A 120 -3.41 -16.66 -12.13
C ILE A 120 -3.97 -17.53 -11.00
N THR A 121 -4.96 -18.38 -11.26
CA THR A 121 -5.61 -19.19 -10.21
C THR A 121 -4.67 -20.24 -9.64
N ARG A 122 -3.85 -20.88 -10.47
CA ARG A 122 -2.94 -22.00 -10.13
C ARG A 122 -3.49 -22.89 -9.01
N THR A 123 -4.66 -23.47 -9.27
CA THR A 123 -5.32 -24.37 -8.33
C THR A 123 -4.32 -25.42 -7.84
N PRO A 124 -4.14 -25.58 -6.53
CA PRO A 124 -3.17 -26.53 -6.01
C PRO A 124 -3.58 -27.96 -6.38
N ALA A 125 -2.60 -28.79 -6.69
CA ALA A 125 -2.82 -30.21 -6.95
C ALA A 125 -3.16 -30.92 -5.62
N THR A 126 -4.44 -31.14 -5.34
CA THR A 126 -4.83 -31.97 -4.20
C THR A 126 -4.33 -33.40 -4.41
N ALA A 127 -3.52 -33.90 -3.48
CA ALA A 127 -3.05 -35.28 -3.50
C ALA A 127 -4.24 -36.24 -3.47
N THR A 128 -4.49 -36.94 -4.57
CA THR A 128 -5.50 -38.00 -4.61
C THR A 128 -4.89 -39.26 -4.02
N ARG A 129 -5.46 -39.79 -2.94
CA ARG A 129 -5.05 -41.11 -2.41
C ARG A 129 -5.22 -42.14 -3.54
N PRO A 130 -4.20 -42.94 -3.87
CA PRO A 130 -4.36 -43.98 -4.87
C PRO A 130 -5.42 -44.96 -4.37
N VAL A 131 -6.51 -45.08 -5.12
CA VAL A 131 -7.53 -46.10 -4.87
C VAL A 131 -6.86 -47.46 -5.11
N PRO A 132 -6.84 -48.39 -4.13
CA PRO A 132 -6.26 -49.70 -4.31
C PRO A 132 -7.01 -50.41 -5.43
N ARG A 133 -6.32 -50.65 -6.55
CA ARG A 133 -6.85 -51.48 -7.62
C ARG A 133 -6.54 -52.92 -7.22
N GLN A 134 -7.54 -53.79 -7.14
CA GLN A 134 -7.33 -55.23 -7.13
C GLN A 134 -6.47 -55.57 -8.36
N GLN A 135 -5.19 -55.84 -8.12
CA GLN A 135 -4.25 -56.25 -9.15
C GLN A 135 -4.53 -57.73 -9.45
N THR A 136 -5.09 -58.01 -10.61
CA THR A 136 -4.72 -59.24 -11.32
C THR A 136 -3.28 -59.06 -11.82
N SER A 137 -2.41 -60.00 -11.45
CA SER A 137 -0.94 -59.98 -11.60
C SER A 137 -0.43 -59.42 -12.94
N PRO A 138 0.64 -58.61 -12.95
CA PRO A 138 1.20 -58.08 -14.19
C PRO A 138 2.35 -58.93 -14.75
N ALA A 139 2.41 -59.03 -16.08
CA ALA A 139 3.63 -59.30 -16.84
C ALA A 139 4.55 -58.06 -16.81
N PRO A 140 5.88 -58.21 -16.98
CA PRO A 140 6.81 -57.10 -16.80
C PRO A 140 6.74 -56.16 -17.99
N ALA A 141 6.25 -54.94 -17.77
CA ALA A 141 6.31 -53.85 -18.74
C ALA A 141 7.20 -52.74 -18.19
N THR A 142 8.21 -52.41 -18.98
CA THR A 142 9.21 -51.37 -18.81
C THR A 142 8.55 -50.03 -18.53
N ALA A 143 8.77 -49.49 -17.33
CA ALA A 143 8.22 -48.20 -16.92
C ALA A 143 9.08 -47.06 -17.49
N THR A 144 8.64 -46.45 -18.57
CA THR A 144 9.05 -45.09 -18.94
C THR A 144 8.37 -44.12 -17.98
N ALA A 145 9.14 -43.65 -16.99
CA ALA A 145 8.74 -42.58 -16.10
C ALA A 145 8.58 -41.28 -16.91
N GLY A 146 7.34 -40.83 -17.09
CA GLY A 146 7.06 -39.47 -17.56
C GLY A 146 7.42 -38.45 -16.49
N PRO A 147 7.65 -37.17 -16.86
CA PRO A 147 8.09 -36.15 -15.92
C PRO A 147 7.01 -35.92 -14.85
N VAL A 148 7.42 -36.02 -13.59
CA VAL A 148 6.61 -35.60 -12.43
C VAL A 148 6.58 -34.07 -12.45
N PRO A 149 5.41 -33.42 -12.39
CA PRO A 149 5.36 -31.95 -12.29
C PRO A 149 5.97 -31.52 -10.95
N PRO A 150 6.68 -30.37 -10.90
CA PRO A 150 7.31 -29.90 -9.67
C PRO A 150 6.24 -29.68 -8.60
N ALA A 151 6.46 -30.28 -7.42
CA ALA A 151 5.54 -30.29 -6.29
C ALA A 151 5.45 -28.92 -5.55
N ASP A 152 6.21 -27.92 -5.98
CA ASP A 152 6.42 -26.65 -5.27
C ASP A 152 5.97 -25.41 -6.08
N ALA A 153 4.88 -25.50 -6.82
CA ALA A 153 4.27 -24.29 -7.38
C ALA A 153 3.48 -23.57 -6.27
N SER A 154 3.93 -22.37 -5.87
CA SER A 154 3.18 -21.51 -4.95
C SER A 154 1.71 -21.40 -5.40
N PRO A 155 0.75 -21.52 -4.47
CA PRO A 155 -0.66 -21.38 -4.80
C PRO A 155 -0.90 -20.06 -5.52
N GLY A 156 -1.84 -20.06 -6.46
CA GLY A 156 -2.24 -18.84 -7.17
C GLY A 156 -3.20 -17.98 -6.37
N ILE A 157 -3.88 -17.09 -7.07
CA ILE A 157 -4.83 -16.12 -6.50
C ILE A 157 -6.26 -16.52 -6.87
N GLY A 158 -7.12 -16.60 -5.86
CA GLY A 158 -8.54 -16.88 -6.01
C GLY A 158 -8.83 -18.35 -6.34
N TRP A 159 -10.10 -18.61 -6.62
CA TRP A 159 -10.61 -19.91 -7.07
C TRP A 159 -11.59 -19.70 -8.22
N VAL A 160 -12.09 -20.76 -8.85
CA VAL A 160 -12.93 -20.66 -10.06
C VAL A 160 -14.12 -19.69 -9.91
N GLY A 161 -14.79 -19.65 -8.77
CA GLY A 161 -15.93 -18.75 -8.53
C GLY A 161 -15.55 -17.32 -8.13
N SER A 162 -14.27 -17.04 -7.90
CA SER A 162 -13.75 -15.67 -7.78
C SER A 162 -13.77 -14.90 -9.11
N TRP A 163 -13.95 -15.62 -10.23
CA TRP A 163 -13.88 -15.09 -11.57
C TRP A 163 -15.26 -14.90 -12.22
N SER A 164 -15.34 -13.85 -13.02
CA SER A 164 -16.40 -13.61 -13.99
C SER A 164 -15.78 -13.19 -15.32
N THR A 165 -16.25 -13.74 -16.44
CA THR A 165 -15.74 -13.39 -17.78
C THR A 165 -16.75 -12.55 -18.55
N GLU A 166 -16.27 -11.80 -19.54
CA GLU A 166 -17.11 -10.97 -20.43
C GLU A 166 -17.99 -9.96 -19.67
N VAL A 167 -17.47 -9.35 -18.59
CA VAL A 167 -18.26 -8.51 -17.67
C VAL A 167 -18.59 -7.16 -18.32
N PRO A 168 -19.88 -6.84 -18.56
CA PRO A 168 -20.25 -5.54 -19.10
C PRO A 168 -20.17 -4.44 -18.03
N LEU A 169 -19.42 -3.38 -18.31
CA LEU A 169 -19.24 -2.22 -17.44
C LEU A 169 -19.94 -1.01 -18.09
N ALA A 170 -21.22 -0.83 -17.76
CA ALA A 170 -22.07 0.23 -18.30
C ALA A 170 -22.91 0.90 -17.19
N ALA A 171 -23.34 2.15 -17.45
CA ALA A 171 -24.25 2.86 -16.55
C ALA A 171 -25.68 2.27 -16.63
N PRO A 172 -26.41 2.15 -15.50
CA PRO A 172 -27.78 1.61 -15.47
C PRO A 172 -28.79 2.39 -16.33
N SER A 173 -28.56 3.69 -16.56
CA SER A 173 -29.49 4.60 -17.25
C SER A 173 -29.23 4.78 -18.75
N SER A 174 -28.28 4.04 -19.32
CA SER A 174 -27.86 4.12 -20.72
C SER A 174 -28.92 3.57 -21.70
N ARG A 175 -30.07 4.26 -21.84
CA ARG A 175 -31.08 3.97 -22.89
C ARG A 175 -30.56 4.21 -24.31
N SER A 176 -29.50 4.99 -24.48
CA SER A 176 -28.69 4.96 -25.70
C SER A 176 -27.53 4.00 -25.43
N GLY A 177 -27.34 2.93 -26.19
CA GLY A 177 -26.27 1.95 -26.01
C GLY A 177 -24.84 2.51 -26.26
N ARG A 178 -24.54 3.72 -25.83
CA ARG A 178 -23.25 4.39 -26.03
C ARG A 178 -22.30 4.15 -24.86
N ALA A 179 -21.42 3.19 -25.12
CA ALA A 179 -20.05 3.08 -24.65
C ALA A 179 -19.85 2.68 -23.18
N GLY A 180 -20.36 1.49 -22.83
CA GLY A 180 -19.73 0.66 -21.82
C GLY A 180 -18.45 0.00 -22.37
N VAL A 181 -17.54 -0.38 -21.47
CA VAL A 181 -16.46 -1.33 -21.78
C VAL A 181 -16.91 -2.72 -21.34
N ARG A 182 -16.38 -3.77 -21.96
CA ARG A 182 -16.55 -5.14 -21.50
C ARG A 182 -15.19 -5.65 -21.09
N ALA A 183 -15.06 -6.06 -19.83
CA ALA A 183 -13.86 -6.70 -19.34
C ALA A 183 -13.81 -8.15 -19.82
N ASP A 184 -12.67 -8.60 -20.34
CA ASP A 184 -12.49 -10.00 -20.72
C ASP A 184 -12.65 -10.91 -19.49
N ALA A 185 -12.06 -10.51 -18.36
CA ALA A 185 -12.28 -11.15 -17.07
C ALA A 185 -12.18 -10.16 -15.89
N VAL A 186 -12.86 -10.50 -14.79
CA VAL A 186 -12.79 -9.80 -13.51
C VAL A 186 -12.53 -10.82 -12.42
N LEU A 187 -11.54 -10.56 -11.58
CA LEU A 187 -11.19 -11.37 -10.41
C LEU A 187 -11.55 -10.62 -9.14
N THR A 188 -12.19 -11.31 -8.20
CA THR A 188 -12.40 -10.85 -6.82
C THR A 188 -11.69 -11.80 -5.87
N ALA A 189 -10.59 -11.36 -5.28
CA ALA A 189 -9.78 -12.14 -4.35
C ALA A 189 -9.34 -11.30 -3.15
N PRO A 190 -10.28 -10.90 -2.26
CA PRO A 190 -9.96 -10.12 -1.07
C PRO A 190 -8.87 -10.78 -0.19
N GLU A 191 -8.79 -12.10 -0.17
CA GLU A 191 -7.76 -12.89 0.52
C GLU A 191 -6.34 -12.60 0.03
N ALA A 192 -6.18 -12.11 -1.19
CA ALA A 192 -4.91 -11.68 -1.77
C ALA A 192 -4.73 -10.15 -1.75
N GLY A 193 -5.55 -9.43 -0.99
CA GLY A 193 -5.55 -7.96 -0.97
C GLY A 193 -6.08 -7.34 -2.26
N LEU A 194 -6.87 -8.09 -3.05
CA LEU A 194 -7.44 -7.66 -4.33
C LEU A 194 -8.97 -7.70 -4.26
N PRO A 195 -9.62 -6.62 -3.80
CA PRO A 195 -11.09 -6.55 -3.82
C PRO A 195 -11.67 -6.72 -5.22
N VAL A 196 -10.95 -6.22 -6.23
CA VAL A 196 -11.25 -6.43 -7.64
C VAL A 196 -9.97 -6.25 -8.48
N LEU A 197 -9.83 -7.05 -9.53
CA LEU A 197 -8.81 -6.92 -10.57
C LEU A 197 -9.48 -7.10 -11.94
N PHE A 198 -9.40 -6.08 -12.79
CA PHE A 198 -9.87 -6.16 -14.17
C PHE A 198 -8.76 -6.73 -15.04
N VAL A 199 -9.09 -7.66 -15.93
CA VAL A 199 -8.14 -8.35 -16.78
C VAL A 199 -8.58 -8.25 -18.22
N GLU A 200 -7.64 -7.86 -19.08
CA GLU A 200 -7.79 -7.83 -20.52
C GLU A 200 -6.70 -8.66 -21.19
N VAL A 201 -7.06 -9.42 -22.21
CA VAL A 201 -6.14 -10.34 -22.89
C VAL A 201 -6.03 -9.96 -24.36
N ASP A 202 -4.84 -9.53 -24.77
CA ASP A 202 -4.59 -9.18 -26.16
C ASP A 202 -3.77 -10.24 -26.86
N ASN A 203 -4.34 -10.84 -27.90
CA ASN A 203 -3.63 -11.76 -28.79
C ASN A 203 -2.65 -11.03 -29.75
N CYS A 204 -2.41 -9.76 -29.48
CA CYS A 204 -1.64 -8.81 -30.28
C CYS A 204 -2.15 -8.68 -31.72
N THR A 205 -3.46 -8.82 -31.90
CA THR A 205 -4.13 -8.67 -33.20
C THR A 205 -4.76 -7.31 -33.39
N GLU A 206 -5.05 -6.60 -32.30
CA GLU A 206 -5.65 -5.27 -32.33
C GLU A 206 -4.58 -4.20 -32.55
N PRO A 207 -4.88 -3.04 -33.12
CA PRO A 207 -3.92 -1.95 -33.21
C PRO A 207 -3.80 -1.21 -31.86
N PRO A 208 -2.63 -0.62 -31.50
CA PRO A 208 -2.43 0.06 -30.21
C PRO A 208 -3.47 1.13 -29.88
N GLU A 209 -3.97 1.85 -30.88
CA GLU A 209 -4.98 2.91 -30.75
C GLU A 209 -6.32 2.37 -30.25
N THR A 210 -6.65 1.11 -30.61
CA THR A 210 -7.83 0.42 -30.08
C THR A 210 -7.66 0.12 -28.60
N LEU A 211 -6.44 -0.23 -28.18
CA LEU A 211 -6.13 -0.44 -26.77
C LEU A 211 -6.24 0.87 -25.99
N GLU A 212 -5.67 1.96 -26.49
CA GLU A 212 -5.78 3.30 -25.89
C GLU A 212 -7.24 3.70 -25.66
N THR A 213 -8.09 3.54 -26.67
CA THR A 213 -9.54 3.77 -26.57
C THR A 213 -10.19 2.90 -25.48
N LYS A 214 -9.71 1.67 -25.27
CA LYS A 214 -10.20 0.76 -24.23
C LYS A 214 -9.88 1.31 -22.83
N PHE A 215 -8.64 1.79 -22.61
CA PHE A 215 -8.24 2.43 -21.35
C PHE A 215 -9.06 3.68 -21.03
N GLU A 216 -9.35 4.51 -22.04
CA GLU A 216 -10.23 5.68 -21.85
C GLU A 216 -11.65 5.30 -21.45
N ARG A 217 -12.19 4.21 -22.02
CA ARG A 217 -13.52 3.71 -21.64
C ARG A 217 -13.55 3.19 -20.21
N TYR A 218 -12.48 2.52 -19.75
CA TYR A 218 -12.33 2.15 -18.34
C TYR A 218 -12.30 3.35 -17.43
N LEU A 219 -11.49 4.35 -17.74
CA LEU A 219 -11.41 5.57 -16.95
C LEU A 219 -12.76 6.28 -16.85
N ARG A 220 -13.47 6.38 -17.98
CA ARG A 220 -14.83 6.94 -17.99
C ARG A 220 -15.79 6.14 -17.12
N TYR A 221 -15.74 4.80 -17.18
CA TYR A 221 -16.57 3.95 -16.34
C TYR A 221 -16.24 4.13 -14.85
N PHE A 222 -14.96 4.16 -14.47
CA PHE A 222 -14.57 4.30 -13.07
C PHE A 222 -14.90 5.67 -12.46
N ARG A 223 -15.02 6.71 -13.30
CA ARG A 223 -15.50 8.04 -12.92
C ARG A 223 -17.02 8.16 -12.83
N LEU A 224 -17.80 7.16 -13.27
CA LEU A 224 -19.26 7.21 -13.11
C LEU A 224 -19.60 7.19 -11.62
N THR A 225 -20.53 8.04 -11.21
CA THR A 225 -21.03 8.11 -9.84
C THR A 225 -22.49 7.65 -9.75
N THR A 226 -22.89 7.23 -8.55
CA THR A 226 -24.26 6.89 -8.19
C THR A 226 -24.55 7.38 -6.77
N LYS A 227 -25.82 7.53 -6.42
CA LYS A 227 -26.21 7.93 -5.07
C LYS A 227 -26.01 6.76 -4.09
N SER A 228 -25.34 7.05 -2.98
CA SER A 228 -25.17 6.13 -1.86
C SER A 228 -26.46 5.98 -1.05
N SER A 229 -26.66 4.81 -0.42
CA SER A 229 -27.74 4.59 0.56
C SER A 229 -27.61 5.46 1.82
N VAL A 230 -26.39 5.91 2.14
CA VAL A 230 -26.06 6.76 3.30
C VAL A 230 -26.12 8.26 2.95
N GLY A 231 -26.52 8.59 1.72
CA GLY A 231 -26.45 9.95 1.16
C GLY A 231 -25.07 10.27 0.56
N GLY A 232 -25.05 11.18 -0.41
CA GLY A 232 -23.84 11.54 -1.18
C GLY A 232 -23.64 10.71 -2.45
N GLU A 233 -22.67 11.15 -3.27
CA GLU A 233 -22.24 10.43 -4.47
C GLU A 233 -21.10 9.46 -4.15
N MET A 234 -21.16 8.25 -4.71
CA MET A 234 -20.05 7.30 -4.68
C MET A 234 -19.76 6.78 -6.10
N PRO A 235 -18.51 6.36 -6.40
CA PRO A 235 -18.21 5.70 -7.67
C PRO A 235 -19.10 4.47 -7.90
N LEU A 236 -19.70 4.36 -9.08
CA LEU A 236 -20.63 3.30 -9.46
C LEU A 236 -20.02 1.91 -9.26
N TRP A 237 -18.75 1.72 -9.59
CA TRP A 237 -18.09 0.42 -9.43
C TRP A 237 -18.04 -0.04 -7.96
N ARG A 238 -18.08 0.87 -6.98
CA ARG A 238 -18.12 0.52 -5.54
C ARG A 238 -19.45 -0.09 -5.11
N THR A 239 -20.51 -0.04 -5.92
CA THR A 239 -21.74 -0.81 -5.64
C THR A 239 -21.58 -2.30 -5.92
N HIS A 240 -20.56 -2.68 -6.71
CA HIS A 240 -20.32 -4.06 -7.11
C HIS A 240 -19.12 -4.68 -6.40
N TYR A 241 -18.12 -3.87 -6.05
CA TYR A 241 -16.87 -4.36 -5.48
C TYR A 241 -16.58 -3.70 -4.14
N ARG A 242 -16.02 -4.48 -3.22
CA ARG A 242 -15.63 -3.97 -1.89
C ARG A 242 -14.54 -2.90 -2.02
N PRO A 243 -14.53 -1.90 -1.13
CA PRO A 243 -13.44 -0.92 -1.09
C PRO A 243 -12.09 -1.60 -0.81
N SER A 244 -11.03 -1.06 -1.41
CA SER A 244 -9.66 -1.39 -1.04
C SER A 244 -9.12 -0.32 -0.08
N HIS A 245 -8.08 -0.66 0.67
CA HIS A 245 -7.33 0.30 1.47
C HIS A 245 -6.45 1.23 0.62
N ARG A 246 -6.38 0.98 -0.70
CA ARG A 246 -5.63 1.79 -1.65
C ARG A 246 -6.53 2.87 -2.23
N ASP A 247 -5.97 4.05 -2.36
CA ASP A 247 -6.58 5.16 -3.07
C ASP A 247 -6.58 4.91 -4.59
N GLY A 248 -7.49 5.58 -5.29
CA GLY A 248 -7.59 5.53 -6.75
C GLY A 248 -8.62 4.53 -7.29
N HIS A 249 -8.52 4.30 -8.61
CA HIS A 249 -9.39 3.39 -9.35
C HIS A 249 -8.92 1.93 -9.21
N PRO A 250 -9.81 0.94 -9.46
CA PRO A 250 -9.42 -0.46 -9.49
C PRO A 250 -8.26 -0.77 -10.44
N PRO A 251 -7.40 -1.76 -10.13
CA PRO A 251 -6.31 -2.15 -11.01
C PRO A 251 -6.81 -2.84 -12.28
N LEU A 252 -6.10 -2.56 -13.38
CA LEU A 252 -6.33 -3.11 -14.71
C LEU A 252 -5.07 -3.81 -15.21
N VAL A 253 -5.15 -5.12 -15.41
CA VAL A 253 -4.08 -5.94 -15.99
C VAL A 253 -4.33 -6.14 -17.46
N PHE A 254 -3.27 -5.96 -18.25
CA PHE A 254 -3.24 -6.26 -19.67
C PHE A 254 -2.26 -7.41 -19.91
N VAL A 255 -2.79 -8.57 -20.32
CA VAL A 255 -2.01 -9.79 -20.59
C VAL A 255 -1.81 -9.93 -22.09
N PHE A 256 -0.57 -9.78 -22.53
CA PHE A 256 -0.23 -9.99 -23.93
C PHE A 256 0.01 -11.48 -24.20
N ASN A 257 -0.70 -12.01 -25.19
CA ASN A 257 -0.53 -13.34 -25.74
C ASN A 257 -0.09 -13.25 -27.21
N PRO A 258 1.21 -12.97 -27.47
CA PRO A 258 1.72 -12.81 -28.84
C PRO A 258 1.63 -14.09 -29.68
N GLY A 259 1.46 -15.25 -29.02
CA GLY A 259 1.63 -16.57 -29.63
C GLY A 259 2.96 -16.66 -30.37
N THR A 260 2.97 -17.31 -31.53
CA THR A 260 4.15 -17.41 -32.40
C THR A 260 4.27 -16.29 -33.42
N ARG A 261 3.37 -15.29 -33.40
CA ARG A 261 3.23 -14.30 -34.50
C ARG A 261 4.13 -13.08 -34.34
N ILE A 262 4.45 -12.73 -33.10
CA ILE A 262 5.17 -11.50 -32.78
C ILE A 262 6.44 -11.86 -32.01
N GLY A 263 7.59 -11.47 -32.56
CA GLY A 263 8.87 -11.63 -31.88
C GLY A 263 9.01 -10.71 -30.66
N PRO A 264 9.95 -11.01 -29.73
CA PRO A 264 10.10 -10.27 -28.47
C PRO A 264 10.28 -8.76 -28.64
N GLN A 265 11.03 -8.34 -29.68
CA GLN A 265 11.27 -6.91 -29.94
C GLN A 265 10.00 -6.19 -30.40
N ALA A 266 9.19 -6.80 -31.26
CA ALA A 266 7.95 -6.21 -31.74
C ALA A 266 6.91 -6.12 -30.60
N LEU A 267 6.87 -7.11 -29.71
CA LEU A 267 6.05 -7.05 -28.49
C LEU A 267 6.50 -5.91 -27.58
N LYS A 268 7.80 -5.78 -27.32
CA LYS A 268 8.36 -4.67 -26.52
C LYS A 268 8.00 -3.30 -27.12
N ASN A 269 8.11 -3.15 -28.44
CA ASN A 269 7.73 -1.92 -29.14
C ASN A 269 6.24 -1.63 -28.96
N ARG A 270 5.37 -2.63 -29.13
CA ARG A 270 3.93 -2.51 -28.90
C ARG A 270 3.61 -2.08 -27.47
N MET A 271 4.16 -2.77 -26.48
CA MET A 271 3.97 -2.41 -25.06
C MET A 271 4.42 -0.97 -24.79
N THR A 272 5.54 -0.54 -25.38
CA THR A 272 6.05 0.84 -25.25
C THR A 272 5.10 1.86 -25.88
N THR A 273 4.54 1.56 -27.05
CA THR A 273 3.55 2.42 -27.72
C THR A 273 2.31 2.58 -26.84
N VAL A 274 1.72 1.48 -26.38
CA VAL A 274 0.53 1.50 -25.52
C VAL A 274 0.83 2.24 -24.21
N LEU A 275 1.99 2.00 -23.59
CA LEU A 275 2.41 2.69 -22.37
C LEU A 275 2.47 4.21 -22.56
N LYS A 276 3.01 4.68 -23.70
CA LYS A 276 3.07 6.11 -24.02
C LYS A 276 1.69 6.70 -24.30
N GLY A 277 0.88 6.05 -25.14
CA GLY A 277 -0.45 6.53 -25.52
C GLY A 277 -1.43 6.58 -24.36
N THR A 278 -1.29 5.68 -23.39
CA THR A 278 -2.18 5.60 -22.22
C THR A 278 -1.71 6.42 -21.02
N ARG A 279 -0.65 7.23 -21.14
CA ARG A 279 -0.03 7.94 -20.01
C ARG A 279 -1.02 8.74 -19.17
N GLN A 280 -1.99 9.41 -19.80
CA GLN A 280 -2.99 10.22 -19.10
C GLN A 280 -3.91 9.39 -18.19
N VAL A 281 -4.01 8.08 -18.41
CA VAL A 281 -4.89 7.19 -17.64
C VAL A 281 -4.21 6.70 -16.35
N TRP A 282 -2.88 6.55 -16.33
CA TRP A 282 -2.17 5.89 -15.23
C TRP A 282 -1.11 6.75 -14.50
N SER A 283 -0.66 7.87 -15.06
CA SER A 283 0.55 8.57 -14.57
C SER A 283 0.40 9.37 -13.27
N GLY A 284 -0.82 9.55 -12.77
CA GLY A 284 -1.10 10.41 -11.62
C GLY A 284 -0.79 11.89 -11.89
N ASN A 285 -1.28 12.77 -11.01
CA ASN A 285 -1.05 14.21 -11.11
C ASN A 285 0.02 14.63 -10.11
N TYR A 286 1.10 15.24 -10.59
CA TYR A 286 2.14 15.75 -9.69
C TYR A 286 1.64 16.98 -8.93
N GLN A 287 1.61 16.88 -7.61
CA GLN A 287 1.32 17.96 -6.69
C GLN A 287 2.65 18.46 -6.12
N ALA A 288 3.04 19.66 -6.53
CA ALA A 288 4.19 20.34 -5.96
C ALA A 288 3.78 21.01 -4.65
N ASP A 289 4.62 20.90 -3.63
CA ASP A 289 4.50 21.75 -2.45
C ASP A 289 4.80 23.21 -2.86
N ARG A 290 3.75 24.02 -2.94
CA ARG A 290 3.81 25.44 -3.32
C ARG A 290 3.76 26.36 -2.10
N GLY A 291 4.16 25.88 -0.92
CA GLY A 291 4.29 26.72 0.27
C GLY A 291 5.07 28.01 -0.03
N TYR A 292 4.44 29.16 0.21
CA TYR A 292 5.08 30.46 0.07
C TYR A 292 6.26 30.53 1.05
N GLY A 293 7.47 30.79 0.54
CA GLY A 293 8.68 30.90 1.37
C GLY A 293 9.57 29.65 1.46
N ILE A 294 9.25 28.54 0.78
CA ILE A 294 10.16 27.37 0.71
C ILE A 294 11.24 27.60 -0.36
N PRO A 295 12.54 27.55 -0.02
CA PRO A 295 13.63 27.64 -0.99
C PRO A 295 13.50 26.57 -2.09
N VAL A 296 13.87 26.91 -3.32
CA VAL A 296 13.85 25.97 -4.47
C VAL A 296 14.47 24.60 -4.18
N PRO A 297 15.63 24.45 -3.50
CA PRO A 297 16.19 23.14 -3.19
C PRO A 297 15.37 22.30 -2.19
N GLU A 298 14.43 22.91 -1.47
CA GLU A 298 13.55 22.24 -0.51
C GLU A 298 12.16 21.93 -1.08
N ARG A 299 11.88 22.32 -2.32
CA ARG A 299 10.61 21.98 -2.99
C ARG A 299 10.52 20.48 -3.22
N ASP A 300 9.63 19.85 -2.48
CA ASP A 300 9.23 18.45 -2.63
C ASP A 300 7.80 18.38 -3.21
N GLY A 301 7.35 17.18 -3.56
CA GLY A 301 6.00 16.95 -4.01
C GLY A 301 5.62 15.48 -3.94
N TYR A 302 4.41 15.20 -4.40
CA TYR A 302 3.90 13.84 -4.48
C TYR A 302 3.06 13.66 -5.74
N TYR A 303 2.83 12.41 -6.12
CA TYR A 303 1.87 12.08 -7.17
C TYR A 303 0.53 11.73 -6.54
N ASP A 304 -0.52 12.41 -6.98
CA ASP A 304 -1.90 12.08 -6.66
C ASP A 304 -2.43 11.07 -7.69
N PHE A 305 -2.75 9.87 -7.21
CA PHE A 305 -3.29 8.77 -8.03
C PHE A 305 -4.80 8.58 -7.84
N SER A 306 -5.50 9.51 -7.16
CA SER A 306 -6.94 9.40 -6.87
C SER A 306 -7.82 9.21 -8.10
N ASP A 307 -7.39 9.72 -9.26
CA ASP A 307 -8.08 9.60 -10.55
C ASP A 307 -7.26 8.83 -11.61
N ALA A 308 -6.27 8.06 -11.17
CA ALA A 308 -5.44 7.22 -12.02
C ALA A 308 -5.82 5.74 -11.90
N ILE A 309 -5.68 5.00 -12.99
CA ILE A 309 -5.82 3.54 -13.01
C ILE A 309 -4.45 2.90 -12.79
N PRO A 310 -4.30 1.99 -11.80
CA PRO A 310 -3.14 1.11 -11.72
C PRO A 310 -3.13 0.16 -12.93
N VAL A 311 -2.38 0.51 -13.98
CA VAL A 311 -2.28 -0.31 -15.20
C VAL A 311 -1.03 -1.20 -15.13
N LEU A 312 -1.22 -2.51 -15.24
CA LEU A 312 -0.15 -3.49 -15.19
C LEU A 312 -0.08 -4.26 -16.50
N PHE A 313 1.12 -4.41 -17.05
CA PHE A 313 1.36 -5.27 -18.20
C PHE A 313 2.04 -6.57 -17.79
N THR A 314 1.69 -7.66 -18.46
CA THR A 314 2.40 -8.92 -18.38
C THR A 314 2.22 -9.72 -19.67
N THR A 315 2.87 -10.89 -19.77
CA THR A 315 2.65 -11.83 -20.87
C THR A 315 2.10 -13.13 -20.32
N LEU A 316 1.31 -13.84 -21.14
CA LEU A 316 0.77 -15.13 -20.74
C LEU A 316 1.89 -16.12 -20.35
N ASP A 317 2.97 -16.17 -21.13
CA ASP A 317 4.13 -17.02 -20.86
C ASP A 317 4.77 -16.73 -19.50
N ARG A 318 4.89 -15.45 -19.10
CA ARG A 318 5.44 -15.05 -17.80
C ARG A 318 4.55 -15.52 -16.66
N LEU A 319 3.23 -15.36 -16.80
CA LEU A 319 2.26 -15.85 -15.80
C LEU A 319 2.29 -17.37 -15.70
N GLN A 320 2.36 -18.08 -16.83
CA GLN A 320 2.43 -19.53 -16.84
C GLN A 320 3.71 -20.05 -16.18
N ALA A 321 4.86 -19.40 -16.44
CA ALA A 321 6.14 -19.78 -15.85
C ALA A 321 6.24 -19.42 -14.36
N GLY A 322 6.06 -18.14 -14.01
CA GLY A 322 6.32 -17.63 -12.66
C GLY A 322 5.09 -17.64 -11.74
N GLY A 323 3.89 -17.44 -12.29
CA GLY A 323 2.66 -17.30 -11.53
C GLY A 323 2.43 -15.88 -11.03
N PRO A 324 1.29 -15.62 -10.39
CA PRO A 324 0.88 -14.27 -10.05
C PRO A 324 1.69 -13.65 -8.89
N HIS A 325 2.40 -14.46 -8.10
CA HIS A 325 3.24 -13.97 -6.99
C HIS A 325 4.69 -13.70 -7.40
N ALA A 326 5.10 -14.11 -8.60
CA ALA A 326 6.44 -13.82 -9.11
C ALA A 326 6.56 -12.36 -9.59
N SER A 327 7.80 -11.93 -9.83
CA SER A 327 8.09 -10.62 -10.43
C SER A 327 7.80 -10.62 -11.93
N VAL A 328 6.51 -10.69 -12.27
CA VAL A 328 6.00 -10.81 -13.64
C VAL A 328 5.09 -9.65 -14.04
N TRP A 329 4.96 -8.64 -13.18
CA TRP A 329 4.09 -7.49 -13.40
C TRP A 329 4.90 -6.25 -13.71
N TRP A 330 4.60 -5.61 -14.84
CA TRP A 330 5.18 -4.32 -15.20
C TRP A 330 4.14 -3.23 -14.95
N ARG A 331 4.26 -2.49 -13.84
CA ARG A 331 3.39 -1.35 -13.57
C ARG A 331 3.74 -0.19 -14.51
N CYS A 332 2.77 0.33 -15.25
CA CYS A 332 2.95 1.54 -16.04
C CYS A 332 3.37 2.70 -15.14
N GLY A 333 4.52 3.31 -15.45
CA GLY A 333 5.16 4.35 -14.64
C GLY A 333 6.30 3.85 -13.76
N HIS A 334 6.39 2.54 -13.51
CA HIS A 334 7.51 1.92 -12.81
C HIS A 334 8.61 1.49 -13.81
N ARG A 335 9.75 1.06 -13.28
CA ARG A 335 10.98 0.84 -14.07
C ARG A 335 11.42 -0.62 -14.19
N GLN A 336 10.75 -1.54 -13.50
CA GLN A 336 11.15 -2.93 -13.42
C GLN A 336 9.94 -3.86 -13.35
N TRP A 337 10.21 -5.16 -13.48
CA TRP A 337 9.23 -6.20 -13.21
C TRP A 337 9.14 -6.44 -11.71
N GLU A 338 7.92 -6.46 -11.20
CA GLU A 338 7.61 -6.40 -9.78
C GLU A 338 6.64 -7.51 -9.39
N THR A 339 6.58 -7.82 -8.10
CA THR A 339 5.52 -8.66 -7.56
C THR A 339 4.19 -7.90 -7.61
N LEU A 340 3.06 -8.60 -7.54
CA LEU A 340 1.76 -7.93 -7.63
C LEU A 340 1.53 -6.89 -6.51
N PRO A 341 1.88 -7.14 -5.23
CA PRO A 341 1.81 -6.12 -4.19
C PRO A 341 2.67 -4.88 -4.50
N ASP A 342 3.94 -5.08 -4.90
CA ASP A 342 4.85 -3.97 -5.20
C ASP A 342 4.39 -3.14 -6.41
N ALA A 343 3.89 -3.82 -7.45
CA ALA A 343 3.36 -3.18 -8.65
C ALA A 343 2.07 -2.36 -8.39
N LEU A 344 1.36 -2.67 -7.31
CA LEU A 344 0.15 -1.96 -6.90
C LEU A 344 0.40 -0.89 -5.84
N ASP A 345 1.58 -0.85 -5.24
CA ASP A 345 1.99 0.21 -4.33
C ASP A 345 2.35 1.50 -5.08
N ASN A 346 2.18 2.65 -4.44
CA ASN A 346 2.52 3.95 -5.00
C ASN A 346 3.57 4.63 -4.08
N PRO A 347 4.87 4.35 -4.24
CA PRO A 347 5.90 4.77 -3.27
C PRO A 347 6.16 6.29 -3.24
N ALA A 348 5.61 7.06 -4.20
CA ALA A 348 5.75 8.50 -4.31
C ALA A 348 4.41 9.25 -4.08
N ASP A 349 3.46 8.61 -3.42
CA ASP A 349 2.15 9.17 -3.10
C ASP A 349 2.19 10.18 -1.94
N HIS A 350 1.01 10.68 -1.59
CA HIS A 350 0.83 11.64 -0.50
C HIS A 350 1.32 11.09 0.86
N ARG A 351 1.12 9.80 1.15
CA ARG A 351 1.60 9.16 2.38
C ARG A 351 3.13 9.23 2.46
N ALA A 352 3.82 8.89 1.38
CA ALA A 352 5.27 8.96 1.33
C ALA A 352 5.78 10.40 1.51
N TRP A 353 5.10 11.39 0.91
CA TRP A 353 5.44 12.80 1.10
C TRP A 353 5.17 13.28 2.54
N GLN A 354 4.05 12.91 3.15
CA GLN A 354 3.74 13.23 4.56
C GLN A 354 4.81 12.69 5.50
N ALA A 355 5.31 11.48 5.28
CA ALA A 355 6.40 10.90 6.06
C ALA A 355 7.71 11.71 5.91
N ARG A 356 8.06 12.10 4.68
CA ARG A 356 9.24 12.97 4.43
C ARG A 356 9.06 14.35 5.06
N ASP A 357 7.87 14.93 5.00
CA ASP A 357 7.59 16.24 5.56
C ASP A 357 7.66 16.24 7.09
N THR A 358 7.09 15.21 7.72
CA THR A 358 7.18 15.00 9.17
C THR A 358 8.65 14.87 9.59
N ALA A 359 9.46 14.09 8.87
CA ALA A 359 10.88 13.96 9.14
C ALA A 359 11.65 15.28 8.94
N ARG A 360 11.29 16.11 7.94
CA ARG A 360 11.86 17.45 7.76
C ARG A 360 11.53 18.38 8.92
N ARG A 361 10.28 18.38 9.40
CA ARG A 361 9.86 19.19 10.56
C ARG A 361 10.60 18.76 11.81
N ALA A 362 10.66 17.45 12.09
CA ALA A 362 11.41 16.91 13.23
C ALA A 362 12.89 17.35 13.23
N ARG A 363 13.57 17.29 12.08
CA ARG A 363 14.97 17.77 11.99
C ARG A 363 15.11 19.27 12.26
N ARG A 364 14.18 20.09 11.79
CA ARG A 364 14.19 21.54 12.05
C ARG A 364 13.95 21.85 13.52
N ASP A 365 13.02 21.13 14.15
CA ASP A 365 12.72 21.27 15.58
C ASP A 365 13.93 20.83 16.43
N GLU A 366 14.61 19.75 16.04
CA GLU A 366 15.86 19.29 16.67
C GLU A 366 16.98 20.33 16.54
N GLU A 367 17.17 20.92 15.35
CA GLU A 367 18.16 21.96 15.10
C GLU A 367 17.87 23.24 15.90
N LEU A 368 16.60 23.68 15.93
CA LEU A 368 16.17 24.82 16.74
C LEU A 368 16.41 24.56 18.23
N ALA A 369 16.05 23.38 18.73
CA ALA A 369 16.31 23.00 20.11
C ALA A 369 17.81 22.90 20.42
N GLN A 370 18.65 22.48 19.47
CA GLN A 370 20.11 22.50 19.62
C GLN A 370 20.64 23.94 19.74
N ARG A 371 20.18 24.83 18.85
CA ARG A 371 20.54 26.26 18.88
C ARG A 371 20.07 26.94 20.17
N GLU A 372 18.88 26.63 20.65
CA GLU A 372 18.39 27.13 21.94
C GLU A 372 19.27 26.66 23.09
N ARG A 373 19.60 25.36 23.16
CA ARG A 373 20.55 24.83 24.15
C ARG A 373 21.94 25.47 24.05
N GLU A 374 22.42 25.76 22.85
CA GLU A 374 23.69 26.47 22.66
C GLU A 374 23.63 27.91 23.17
N ARG A 375 22.52 28.62 22.92
CA ARG A 375 22.29 29.98 23.42
C ARG A 375 22.17 30.01 24.94
N GLU A 376 21.43 29.07 25.53
CA GLU A 376 21.31 28.91 26.98
C GLU A 376 22.68 28.63 27.61
N ARG A 377 23.47 27.68 27.06
CA ARG A 377 24.84 27.43 27.53
C ARG A 377 25.73 28.67 27.43
N ALA A 378 25.66 29.40 26.31
CA ALA A 378 26.43 30.62 26.15
C ALA A 378 25.99 31.73 27.11
N GLU A 379 24.70 31.79 27.47
CA GLU A 379 24.16 32.74 28.45
C GLU A 379 24.57 32.36 29.88
N GLU A 380 24.52 31.08 30.24
CA GLU A 380 25.03 30.55 31.51
C GLU A 380 26.53 30.83 31.66
N GLU A 381 27.34 30.56 30.62
CA GLU A 381 28.77 30.87 30.60
C GLU A 381 29.04 32.37 30.76
N ARG A 382 28.25 33.22 30.09
CA ARG A 382 28.33 34.68 30.24
C ARG A 382 28.06 35.11 31.67
N TRP A 383 26.97 34.64 32.28
CA TRP A 383 26.61 34.97 33.66
C TRP A 383 27.66 34.47 34.67
N ALA A 384 28.22 33.28 34.44
CA ALA A 384 29.30 32.74 35.27
C ALA A 384 30.61 33.55 35.19
N THR A 385 30.82 34.30 34.10
CA THR A 385 32.02 35.11 33.87
C THR A 385 31.80 36.58 34.22
N GLU A 386 30.57 37.00 34.51
CA GLU A 386 30.24 38.37 34.89
C GLU A 386 30.84 38.66 36.27
N PRO A 387 31.79 39.60 36.39
CA PRO A 387 32.38 39.93 37.67
C PRO A 387 31.30 40.51 38.59
N PRO A 388 31.31 40.19 39.90
CA PRO A 388 30.34 40.75 40.84
C PRO A 388 30.38 42.27 40.78
N GLU A 389 29.20 42.91 40.82
CA GLU A 389 29.10 44.37 40.82
C GLU A 389 30.03 44.95 41.90
N PRO A 390 30.81 46.00 41.59
CA PRO A 390 31.69 46.60 42.56
C PRO A 390 30.86 47.09 43.75
N GLU A 391 31.18 46.59 44.95
CA GLU A 391 30.64 47.10 46.21
C GLU A 391 30.75 48.63 46.18
N ALA A 392 29.60 49.31 46.27
CA ALA A 392 29.54 50.77 46.23
C ALA A 392 30.56 51.33 47.22
N ALA A 393 31.54 52.09 46.71
CA ALA A 393 32.57 52.72 47.53
C ALA A 393 31.88 53.52 48.64
N ARG A 394 32.08 53.10 49.90
CA ARG A 394 31.60 53.84 51.06
C ARG A 394 32.16 55.26 50.97
N GLU A 395 31.29 56.26 50.85
CA GLU A 395 31.69 57.67 50.87
C GLU A 395 32.50 57.94 52.13
N VAL A 396 33.76 58.35 51.96
CA VAL A 396 34.61 58.78 53.05
C VAL A 396 34.09 60.13 53.51
N VAL A 397 33.42 60.15 54.68
CA VAL A 397 32.87 61.38 55.26
C VAL A 397 34.02 62.29 55.73
N SER A 398 34.08 63.50 55.19
CA SER A 398 35.04 64.54 55.55
C SER A 398 34.60 65.30 56.80
N CYS A 399 35.53 65.68 57.67
CA CYS A 399 35.28 66.49 58.86
C CYS A 399 34.84 67.91 58.46
N GLU A 400 33.68 68.38 58.94
CA GLU A 400 33.16 69.71 58.57
C GLU A 400 34.04 70.88 59.03
N ARG A 401 34.86 70.69 60.07
CA ARG A 401 35.65 71.78 60.66
C ARG A 401 37.00 72.00 59.98
N CYS A 402 37.64 70.94 59.48
CA CYS A 402 38.98 71.03 58.92
C CYS A 402 39.11 70.40 57.52
N GLY A 403 38.06 69.76 57.01
CA GLY A 403 38.03 69.11 55.69
C GLY A 403 38.83 67.81 55.58
N LEU A 404 39.48 67.34 56.66
CA LEU A 404 40.22 66.08 56.68
C LEU A 404 39.28 64.88 56.87
N PRO A 405 39.66 63.65 56.45
CA PRO A 405 38.85 62.46 56.69
C PRO A 405 38.51 62.30 58.17
N THR A 406 37.27 61.89 58.46
CA THR A 406 36.84 61.59 59.85
C THR A 406 37.58 60.38 60.43
N THR A 407 38.21 59.57 59.58
CA THR A 407 39.13 58.49 59.94
C THR A 407 40.58 59.00 60.02
N CYS A 408 41.32 58.62 61.07
CA CYS A 408 42.63 59.17 61.44
C CYS A 408 43.66 59.29 60.30
N PRO A 409 44.58 60.27 60.34
CA PRO A 409 45.68 60.33 59.37
C PRO A 409 46.59 59.11 59.53
N VAL A 410 46.93 58.52 58.39
CA VAL A 410 47.89 57.41 58.26
C VAL A 410 49.22 57.80 58.91
N GLY A 411 49.64 57.09 59.97
CA GLY A 411 50.99 57.24 60.54
C GLY A 411 51.18 57.04 62.05
N GLN A 412 50.18 56.62 62.82
CA GLN A 412 50.36 56.18 64.22
C GLN A 412 49.49 54.94 64.50
N ASP A 413 50.15 53.77 64.59
CA ASP A 413 49.57 52.51 65.05
C ASP A 413 49.39 52.57 66.58
N ASP A 414 48.30 53.19 67.04
CA ASP A 414 47.80 52.97 68.39
C ASP A 414 46.32 52.59 68.31
N ALA A 415 46.09 51.28 68.27
CA ALA A 415 44.79 50.65 68.35
C ALA A 415 44.17 50.87 69.75
N SER A 416 43.56 52.03 69.99
CA SER A 416 42.64 52.22 71.14
C SER A 416 41.69 53.43 71.06
N VAL A 417 41.61 54.15 69.93
CA VAL A 417 40.67 55.28 69.81
C VAL A 417 39.39 54.81 69.12
N ALA A 418 38.33 54.63 69.91
CA ALA A 418 37.00 54.36 69.39
C ALA A 418 36.56 55.47 68.41
N ALA A 419 35.93 55.08 67.31
CA ALA A 419 35.34 56.03 66.37
C ALA A 419 34.34 56.95 67.12
N PRO A 420 34.39 58.27 66.93
CA PRO A 420 33.48 59.19 67.61
C PRO A 420 32.02 58.89 67.19
N GLU A 421 31.11 58.78 68.17
CA GLU A 421 29.69 58.43 67.96
C GLU A 421 28.96 59.37 67.00
N ASP A 422 29.48 60.59 66.82
CA ASP A 422 28.83 61.63 66.04
C ASP A 422 29.21 61.62 64.56
N GLY A 423 30.27 60.95 64.10
CA GLY A 423 30.55 60.78 62.66
C GLY A 423 30.83 62.04 61.80
N TRP A 424 30.70 63.27 62.32
CA TRP A 424 30.89 64.54 61.57
C TRP A 424 32.24 65.24 61.83
N LEU A 425 32.98 64.86 62.87
CA LEU A 425 34.23 65.51 63.29
C LEU A 425 35.37 64.50 63.44
N CYS A 426 36.58 64.85 62.98
CA CYS A 426 37.75 64.02 63.18
C CYS A 426 38.23 64.03 64.66
N PRO A 427 38.99 63.02 65.10
CA PRO A 427 39.42 62.89 66.52
C PRO A 427 40.17 64.12 67.06
N ALA A 428 40.96 64.80 66.23
CA ALA A 428 41.65 66.03 66.62
C ALA A 428 40.68 67.21 66.85
N CYS A 429 39.62 67.32 66.04
CA CYS A 429 38.61 68.36 66.18
C CYS A 429 37.62 68.06 67.31
N SER A 430 37.33 66.78 67.61
CA SER A 430 36.50 66.38 68.75
C SER A 430 37.20 66.68 70.09
N ALA A 431 38.52 66.41 70.17
CA ALA A 431 39.33 66.72 71.34
C ALA A 431 39.39 68.22 71.65
N ALA A 432 39.42 69.09 70.62
CA ALA A 432 39.41 70.55 70.78
C ALA A 432 38.04 71.14 71.20
N SER A 433 36.95 70.39 71.04
CA SER A 433 35.61 70.77 71.52
C SER A 433 35.28 70.23 72.92
N ALA A 434 36.02 69.23 73.40
CA ALA A 434 35.81 68.61 74.71
C ALA A 434 36.33 69.46 75.90
N ASP A 435 37.08 70.54 75.64
CA ASP A 435 37.77 71.36 76.65
C ASP A 435 36.91 72.49 77.27
N VAL A 436 35.59 72.52 77.04
CA VAL A 436 34.71 73.61 77.52
C VAL A 436 33.66 73.18 78.57
N TYR A 437 33.53 71.90 78.92
CA TYR A 437 32.63 71.49 80.01
C TYR A 437 33.20 70.34 80.85
N GLN A 438 34.00 70.68 81.87
CA GLN A 438 34.19 69.85 83.05
C GLN A 438 33.57 70.54 84.26
N GLN A 439 32.32 70.19 84.58
CA GLN A 439 31.83 70.28 85.95
C GLN A 439 31.57 68.87 86.50
N SER A 440 32.47 68.53 87.42
CA SER A 440 32.44 67.53 88.48
C SER A 440 31.10 66.87 88.82
N THR A 441 31.15 65.56 89.13
CA THR A 441 30.87 65.15 90.52
C THR A 441 31.78 64.00 91.00
N LEU A 442 32.54 64.36 92.03
CA LEU A 442 33.09 63.52 93.10
C LEU A 442 32.08 62.47 93.62
N ARG A 443 32.18 61.21 93.19
CA ARG A 443 31.45 60.14 93.90
C ARG A 443 32.02 58.73 93.92
N GLN A 444 33.28 58.47 93.52
CA GLN A 444 33.70 57.06 93.40
C GLN A 444 35.12 56.66 93.82
N VAL A 445 35.85 57.40 94.66
CA VAL A 445 37.18 56.90 95.11
C VAL A 445 37.39 56.75 96.62
N LEU A 446 36.78 57.48 97.56
CA LEU A 446 37.42 57.52 98.90
C LEU A 446 36.62 57.14 100.17
N PHE A 447 35.29 57.01 100.19
CA PHE A 447 34.60 56.68 101.46
C PHE A 447 33.44 55.70 101.31
N GLY A 448 33.59 54.54 101.96
CA GLY A 448 32.77 53.34 101.78
C GLY A 448 31.76 53.01 102.90
N LYS A 449 31.26 51.76 102.79
CA LYS A 449 30.37 50.98 103.68
C LYS A 449 28.94 51.50 103.93
N ARG A 450 27.95 50.66 103.55
CA ARG A 450 27.40 49.64 104.45
C ARG A 450 26.59 48.55 103.71
N ARG A 451 26.76 47.31 104.19
CA ARG A 451 25.95 46.10 103.96
C ARG A 451 24.56 46.22 104.60
N ARG A 452 23.54 45.49 104.10
CA ARG A 452 23.12 44.15 104.63
C ARG A 452 21.87 43.56 103.96
N GLY A 453 21.90 42.21 103.84
CA GLY A 453 20.77 41.28 103.73
C GLY A 453 20.99 40.28 102.57
N LYS A 454 21.24 38.99 102.73
CA LYS A 454 21.37 38.06 103.87
C LYS A 454 22.70 37.32 103.78
#